data_AF-S3DQS8-F1
#
_entry.id   AF-S3DQS8-F1
#
_cell.length_a   1.000
_cell.length_b   1.000
_cell.length_c   1.000
_cell.angle_alpha   90.00
_cell.angle_beta   90.00
_cell.angle_gamma   90.00
#
_symmetry.space_group_name_H-M   'P 1'
#
loop_
_entity.id
_entity.type
_entity.pdbx_description
1 polymer ?
#
loop_
_entity_poly.entity_id
_entity_poly.type
_entity_poly.pdbx_seq_one_letter_code
_entity_poly.pdbx_strand_id
1 'polypeptide(L)'
;MSASSRQYDLVVLGATGYTGKLTAEYITAHFPSNLHWAIAGRSASKLEGVLTECKGVNPQGSQPAIEICSLNSDELDALAKKTSVLITTIGPYALHGEPAFRACADNGTHYLDITGEAVWHNQMIKKYERTAKASGSIMIPQIGVDSAPADMMTWVLVNMIREKFSVPTAEVVLSANFASKPSGGTLSTIFSIFDVYSMKELNAASRPYALSPIPGPQVKDSAPWSTKLFGCRYVRDLGILTTYIFTVADKPQVHRSWGLLGGPNNYGPNFEFNEYKKTQNYLSGMMSHFGLVLGSIFVSIPFIRLLLKKFVVQPGDGPTKEESKIGIVEYKGIAKQDVQEPNASRAFARALFKGSGYDLTAMIVASAALSLLRDEHKLEGGVYTPACLGQKFVDRLEEGGFKFEKKIYDD
;
A
#
# COMPACT_ATOMS: atom_id res chain seq x y z
N MET A 1 29.48 -1.00 0.73
CA MET A 1 29.46 -2.14 1.67
C MET A 1 29.32 -3.39 0.83
N SER A 2 30.13 -4.43 1.06
CA SER A 2 30.14 -5.63 0.23
C SER A 2 28.73 -6.21 0.14
N ALA A 3 28.22 -6.40 -1.07
CA ALA A 3 27.03 -7.20 -1.30
C ALA A 3 27.27 -8.54 -0.60
N SER A 4 26.60 -8.76 0.54
CA SER A 4 26.39 -10.10 1.07
C SER A 4 25.85 -10.90 -0.10
N SER A 5 26.59 -11.91 -0.58
CA SER A 5 26.16 -12.73 -1.71
C SER A 5 25.02 -13.64 -1.26
N ARG A 6 23.86 -13.03 -1.00
CA ARG A 6 22.61 -13.71 -0.74
C ARG A 6 22.31 -14.59 -1.96
N GLN A 7 21.76 -15.78 -1.72
CA GLN A 7 21.43 -16.73 -2.77
C GLN A 7 20.39 -16.15 -3.75
N TYR A 8 19.44 -15.37 -3.24
CA TYR A 8 18.39 -14.73 -4.01
C TYR A 8 18.42 -13.21 -3.85
N ASP A 9 18.31 -12.52 -4.97
CA ASP A 9 18.02 -11.10 -5.02
C ASP A 9 16.59 -10.85 -4.48
N LEU A 10 15.65 -11.70 -4.85
CA LEU A 10 14.23 -11.53 -4.56
C LEU A 10 13.54 -12.87 -4.23
N VAL A 11 12.70 -12.88 -3.21
CA VAL A 11 11.79 -14.00 -2.94
C VAL A 11 10.36 -13.50 -2.79
N VAL A 12 9.40 -14.20 -3.41
CA VAL A 12 7.96 -13.97 -3.24
C VAL A 12 7.37 -15.06 -2.33
N LEU A 13 7.17 -14.73 -1.06
CA LEU A 13 6.57 -15.61 -0.07
C LEU A 13 5.03 -15.47 -0.08
N GLY A 14 4.33 -16.59 -0.28
CA GLY A 14 2.89 -16.59 -0.53
C GLY A 14 2.53 -16.63 -2.01
N ALA A 15 3.46 -17.04 -2.87
CA ALA A 15 3.32 -17.06 -4.32
C ALA A 15 2.11 -17.88 -4.84
N THR A 16 1.59 -18.82 -4.05
CA THR A 16 0.42 -19.63 -4.42
C THR A 16 -0.91 -18.91 -4.20
N GLY A 17 -0.92 -17.78 -3.48
CA GLY A 17 -2.11 -16.95 -3.27
C GLY A 17 -2.38 -16.04 -4.47
N TYR A 18 -3.58 -15.47 -4.54
CA TYR A 18 -4.04 -14.69 -5.70
C TYR A 18 -3.06 -13.57 -6.10
N THR A 19 -2.76 -12.63 -5.20
CA THR A 19 -1.80 -11.54 -5.47
C THR A 19 -0.36 -12.04 -5.64
N GLY A 20 0.02 -13.10 -4.93
CA GLY A 20 1.35 -13.71 -5.05
C GLY A 20 1.62 -14.26 -6.44
N LYS A 21 0.63 -14.92 -7.05
CA LYS A 21 0.70 -15.40 -8.44
C LYS A 21 0.88 -14.24 -9.42
N LEU A 22 0.04 -13.21 -9.31
CA LEU A 22 0.14 -12.02 -10.18
C LEU A 22 1.48 -11.32 -10.03
N THR A 23 2.03 -11.27 -8.82
CA THR A 23 3.37 -10.72 -8.55
C THR A 23 4.46 -11.55 -9.24
N ALA A 24 4.39 -12.88 -9.16
CA ALA A 24 5.33 -13.77 -9.85
C ALA A 24 5.22 -13.67 -11.39
N GLU A 25 4.01 -13.60 -11.94
CA GLU A 25 3.77 -13.37 -13.37
C GLU A 25 4.34 -12.01 -13.81
N TYR A 26 4.13 -10.94 -13.03
CA TYR A 26 4.65 -9.61 -13.33
C TYR A 26 6.19 -9.57 -13.34
N ILE A 27 6.83 -10.16 -12.32
CA ILE A 27 8.29 -10.28 -12.26
C ILE A 27 8.80 -11.03 -13.51
N THR A 28 8.19 -12.15 -13.85
CA THR A 28 8.61 -12.97 -15.00
C THR A 28 8.48 -12.22 -16.34
N ALA A 29 7.44 -11.39 -16.48
CA ALA A 29 7.18 -10.62 -17.69
C ALA A 29 8.11 -9.40 -17.85
N HIS A 30 8.49 -8.74 -16.75
CA HIS A 30 9.05 -7.39 -16.80
C HIS A 30 10.48 -7.26 -16.25
N PHE A 31 10.97 -8.23 -15.46
CA PHE A 31 12.26 -8.09 -14.80
C PHE A 31 13.40 -8.60 -15.67
N PRO A 32 14.63 -8.09 -15.47
CA PRO A 32 15.77 -8.51 -16.26
C PRO A 32 16.08 -10.00 -16.06
N SER A 33 16.57 -10.64 -17.13
CA SER A 33 16.86 -12.08 -17.17
C SER A 33 18.01 -12.52 -16.25
N ASN A 34 18.78 -11.59 -15.68
CA ASN A 34 19.86 -11.88 -14.75
C ASN A 34 19.44 -11.78 -13.26
N LEU A 35 18.14 -11.67 -12.96
CA LEU A 35 17.64 -11.69 -11.60
C LEU A 35 17.66 -13.11 -11.04
N HIS A 36 18.31 -13.34 -9.89
CA HIS A 36 18.22 -14.60 -9.16
C HIS A 36 17.09 -14.52 -8.16
N TRP A 37 15.98 -15.23 -8.40
CA TRP A 37 14.79 -15.12 -7.55
C TRP A 37 14.09 -16.46 -7.30
N ALA A 38 13.22 -16.48 -6.29
CA ALA A 38 12.43 -17.66 -5.95
C ALA A 38 10.97 -17.34 -5.61
N ILE A 39 10.11 -18.34 -5.79
CA ILE A 39 8.76 -18.38 -5.24
C ILE A 39 8.74 -19.29 -4.01
N ALA A 40 8.13 -18.83 -2.93
CA ALA A 40 8.12 -19.53 -1.66
C ALA A 40 6.71 -19.78 -1.10
N GLY A 41 6.55 -20.94 -0.47
CA GLY A 41 5.30 -21.34 0.19
C GLY A 41 5.34 -22.78 0.70
N ARG A 42 4.23 -23.23 1.29
CA ARG A 42 4.15 -24.52 2.01
C ARG A 42 3.99 -25.76 1.12
N SER A 43 3.49 -25.58 -0.10
CA SER A 43 3.06 -26.70 -0.96
C SER A 43 3.88 -26.70 -2.24
N ALA A 44 4.79 -27.67 -2.34
CA ALA A 44 5.64 -27.87 -3.52
C ALA A 44 4.81 -27.98 -4.81
N SER A 45 3.78 -28.82 -4.81
CA SER A 45 2.91 -29.02 -5.97
C SER A 45 2.18 -27.75 -6.43
N LYS A 46 1.73 -26.89 -5.50
CA LYS A 46 1.14 -25.59 -5.86
C LYS A 46 2.19 -24.62 -6.43
N LEU A 47 3.40 -24.64 -5.89
CA LEU A 47 4.51 -23.79 -6.39
C LEU A 47 4.97 -24.24 -7.79
N GLU A 48 5.00 -25.54 -8.07
CA GLU A 48 5.25 -26.07 -9.42
C GLU A 48 4.22 -25.57 -10.44
N GLY A 49 2.95 -25.44 -10.02
CA GLY A 49 1.91 -24.81 -10.82
C GLY A 49 2.24 -23.34 -11.16
N VAL A 50 2.64 -22.55 -10.16
CA VAL A 50 3.05 -21.15 -10.38
C VAL A 50 4.29 -21.04 -11.26
N LEU A 51 5.28 -21.91 -11.07
CA LEU A 51 6.45 -21.98 -11.95
C LEU A 51 6.06 -22.30 -13.40
N THR A 52 5.10 -23.19 -13.60
CA THR A 52 4.59 -23.52 -14.94
C THR A 52 3.87 -22.32 -15.58
N GLU A 53 3.05 -21.60 -14.81
CA GLU A 53 2.41 -20.36 -15.25
C GLU A 53 3.48 -19.30 -15.64
N CYS A 54 4.53 -19.12 -14.84
CA CYS A 54 5.65 -18.22 -15.14
C CYS A 54 6.39 -18.60 -16.43
N LYS A 55 6.70 -19.89 -16.62
CA LYS A 55 7.31 -20.38 -17.87
C LYS A 55 6.45 -20.07 -19.09
N GLY A 56 5.12 -20.14 -18.96
CA GLY A 56 4.17 -19.76 -20.01
C GLY A 56 4.18 -18.27 -20.35
N VAL A 57 4.44 -17.40 -19.36
CA VAL A 57 4.51 -15.95 -19.53
C VAL A 57 5.77 -15.52 -20.29
N ASN A 58 6.94 -16.04 -19.91
CA ASN A 58 8.20 -15.72 -20.56
C ASN A 58 9.16 -16.93 -20.53
N PRO A 59 9.13 -17.81 -21.55
CA PRO A 59 9.93 -19.03 -21.57
C PRO A 59 11.45 -18.81 -21.57
N GLN A 60 11.90 -17.66 -22.08
CA GLN A 60 13.32 -17.30 -22.19
C GLN A 60 13.78 -16.38 -21.05
N GLY A 61 12.87 -15.99 -20.15
CA GLY A 61 13.14 -15.14 -19.00
C GLY A 61 13.75 -15.90 -17.83
N SER A 62 14.18 -15.16 -16.81
CA SER A 62 14.65 -15.75 -15.54
C SER A 62 13.50 -16.46 -14.84
N GLN A 63 13.63 -17.78 -14.66
CA GLN A 63 12.63 -18.59 -13.98
C GLN A 63 12.89 -18.60 -12.46
N PRO A 64 11.84 -18.56 -11.63
CA PRO A 64 12.03 -18.63 -10.19
C PRO A 64 12.47 -20.02 -9.76
N ALA A 65 13.35 -20.09 -8.76
CA ALA A 65 13.52 -21.30 -7.97
C ALA A 65 12.29 -21.54 -7.07
N ILE A 66 12.15 -22.76 -6.55
CA ILE A 66 11.12 -23.12 -5.57
C ILE A 66 11.77 -23.22 -4.19
N GLU A 67 11.24 -22.49 -3.21
CA GLU A 67 11.63 -22.58 -1.80
C GLU A 67 10.42 -23.05 -0.97
N ILE A 68 10.54 -24.22 -0.34
CA ILE A 68 9.49 -24.72 0.55
C ILE A 68 9.68 -24.05 1.91
N CYS A 69 8.69 -23.24 2.30
CA CYS A 69 8.75 -22.47 3.54
C CYS A 69 7.37 -22.39 4.19
N SER A 70 7.33 -22.82 5.44
CA SER A 70 6.25 -22.64 6.38
C SER A 70 6.39 -21.32 7.15
N LEU A 71 5.37 -20.98 7.93
CA LEU A 71 5.37 -19.75 8.74
C LEU A 71 5.99 -19.93 10.13
N ASN A 72 6.78 -20.98 10.34
CA ASN A 72 7.52 -21.15 11.58
C ASN A 72 8.82 -20.32 11.56
N SER A 73 9.33 -20.03 12.76
CA SER A 73 10.46 -19.13 12.95
C SER A 73 11.71 -19.58 12.20
N ASP A 74 12.10 -20.85 12.35
CA ASP A 74 13.37 -21.36 11.85
C ASP A 74 13.44 -21.37 10.32
N GLU A 75 12.35 -21.78 9.65
CA GLU A 75 12.26 -21.77 8.19
C GLU A 75 12.28 -20.34 7.64
N LEU A 76 11.58 -19.40 8.29
CA LEU A 76 11.57 -18.00 7.87
C LEU A 76 12.92 -17.31 8.09
N ASP A 77 13.61 -17.60 9.19
CA ASP A 77 14.96 -17.08 9.44
C ASP A 77 15.95 -17.64 8.41
N ALA A 78 15.84 -18.91 8.04
CA ALA A 78 16.64 -19.51 6.97
C ALA A 78 16.35 -18.87 5.61
N LEU A 79 15.07 -18.63 5.29
CA LEU A 79 14.68 -17.97 4.04
C LEU A 79 15.19 -16.52 3.98
N ALA A 80 15.05 -15.76 5.07
CA ALA A 80 15.56 -14.38 5.17
C ALA A 80 17.07 -14.34 4.93
N LYS A 81 17.85 -15.20 5.59
CA LYS A 81 19.32 -15.28 5.42
C LYS A 81 19.77 -15.52 3.97
N LYS A 82 18.96 -16.21 3.17
CA LYS A 82 19.24 -16.45 1.74
C LYS A 82 18.82 -15.29 0.82
N THR A 83 18.06 -14.32 1.32
CA THR A 83 17.30 -13.36 0.52
C THR A 83 17.78 -11.92 0.75
N SER A 84 17.90 -11.14 -0.33
CA SER A 84 18.14 -9.69 -0.26
C SER A 84 16.85 -8.90 -0.05
N VAL A 85 15.81 -9.15 -0.85
CA VAL A 85 14.46 -8.56 -0.70
C VAL A 85 13.40 -9.65 -0.62
N LEU A 86 12.58 -9.65 0.43
CA LEU A 86 11.44 -10.53 0.61
C LEU A 86 10.14 -9.76 0.38
N ILE A 87 9.37 -10.17 -0.64
CA ILE A 87 7.97 -9.77 -0.80
C ILE A 87 7.10 -10.81 -0.09
N THR A 88 6.17 -10.35 0.74
CA THR A 88 5.14 -11.23 1.32
C THR A 88 3.76 -10.86 0.81
N THR A 89 2.96 -11.88 0.52
CA THR A 89 1.55 -11.76 0.13
C THR A 89 0.66 -12.67 0.99
N ILE A 90 1.02 -12.84 2.28
CA ILE A 90 0.37 -13.78 3.20
C ILE A 90 -0.49 -13.01 4.20
N GLY A 91 -1.75 -12.79 3.83
CA GLY A 91 -2.78 -12.25 4.73
C GLY A 91 -3.66 -13.35 5.35
N PRO A 92 -4.40 -13.04 6.43
CA PRO A 92 -4.38 -11.76 7.16
C PRO A 92 -3.10 -11.53 7.95
N TYR A 93 -2.55 -10.32 7.90
CA TYR A 93 -1.23 -10.01 8.49
C TYR A 93 -1.28 -9.98 10.01
N ALA A 94 -2.40 -9.57 10.60
CA ALA A 94 -2.64 -9.68 12.04
C ALA A 94 -2.43 -11.10 12.60
N LEU A 95 -2.64 -12.13 11.78
CA LEU A 95 -2.51 -13.53 12.18
C LEU A 95 -1.19 -14.16 11.73
N HIS A 96 -0.64 -13.73 10.58
CA HIS A 96 0.40 -14.47 9.87
C HIS A 96 1.62 -13.62 9.47
N GLY A 97 1.54 -12.30 9.57
CA GLY A 97 2.54 -11.38 9.00
C GLY A 97 3.80 -11.21 9.85
N GLU A 98 3.65 -11.23 11.18
CA GLU A 98 4.76 -10.90 12.09
C GLU A 98 6.01 -11.80 11.94
N PRO A 99 5.90 -13.14 11.80
CA PRO A 99 7.08 -13.99 11.72
C PRO A 99 8.04 -13.63 10.57
N ALA A 100 7.52 -13.33 9.37
CA ALA A 100 8.34 -12.96 8.23
C ALA A 100 8.93 -11.55 8.38
N PHE A 101 8.14 -10.62 8.95
CA PHE A 101 8.61 -9.27 9.28
C PHE A 101 9.79 -9.33 10.24
N ARG A 102 9.64 -10.06 11.36
CA ARG A 102 10.69 -10.29 12.36
C ARG A 102 11.94 -10.88 11.71
N ALA A 103 11.81 -11.98 10.97
CA ALA A 103 12.94 -12.66 10.34
C ALA A 103 13.74 -11.71 9.42
N CYS A 104 13.06 -10.87 8.65
CA CYS A 104 13.73 -9.87 7.82
C CYS A 104 14.45 -8.79 8.64
N ALA A 105 13.78 -8.26 9.68
CA ALA A 105 14.35 -7.25 10.57
C ALA A 105 15.61 -7.78 11.28
N ASP A 106 15.58 -9.02 11.78
CA ASP A 106 16.69 -9.64 12.50
C ASP A 106 17.90 -9.94 11.59
N ASN A 107 17.63 -10.33 10.33
CA ASN A 107 18.67 -10.82 9.41
C ASN A 107 19.13 -9.78 8.38
N GLY A 108 18.71 -8.52 8.48
CA GLY A 108 19.12 -7.45 7.55
C GLY A 108 18.55 -7.62 6.14
N THR A 109 17.46 -8.40 5.98
CA THR A 109 16.79 -8.62 4.70
C THR A 109 15.75 -7.53 4.49
N HIS A 110 15.71 -6.93 3.31
CA HIS A 110 14.69 -5.94 2.99
C HIS A 110 13.32 -6.60 2.88
N TYR A 111 12.28 -5.91 3.30
CA TYR A 111 10.94 -6.49 3.45
C TYR A 111 9.89 -5.61 2.79
N LEU A 112 9.00 -6.23 2.01
CA LEU A 112 7.84 -5.60 1.39
C LEU A 112 6.59 -6.44 1.63
N ASP A 113 5.45 -5.78 1.85
CA ASP A 113 4.16 -6.46 1.92
C ASP A 113 3.01 -5.63 1.36
N ILE A 114 1.85 -6.28 1.27
CA ILE A 114 0.63 -5.70 0.68
C ILE A 114 -0.49 -5.56 1.70
N THR A 115 -0.16 -5.39 2.99
CA THR A 115 -1.18 -5.30 4.03
C THR A 115 -2.01 -4.01 3.91
N GLY A 116 -3.30 -4.09 4.24
CA GLY A 116 -4.17 -2.92 4.47
C GLY A 116 -4.40 -2.64 5.96
N GLU A 117 -3.63 -3.30 6.84
CA GLU A 117 -3.91 -3.37 8.28
C GLU A 117 -3.05 -2.37 9.08
N ALA A 118 -3.43 -1.09 9.11
CA ALA A 118 -2.66 -0.03 9.78
C ALA A 118 -2.38 -0.29 11.27
N VAL A 119 -3.29 -1.00 11.97
CA VAL A 119 -3.08 -1.41 13.37
C VAL A 119 -1.93 -2.42 13.50
N TRP A 120 -1.82 -3.36 12.58
CA TRP A 120 -0.72 -4.32 12.53
C TRP A 120 0.60 -3.61 12.19
N HIS A 121 0.59 -2.72 11.19
CA HIS A 121 1.77 -1.92 10.84
C HIS A 121 2.26 -1.09 12.04
N ASN A 122 1.35 -0.44 12.78
CA ASN A 122 1.70 0.29 14.00
C ASN A 122 2.43 -0.59 15.02
N GLN A 123 1.96 -1.82 15.22
CA GLN A 123 2.61 -2.78 16.12
C GLN A 123 3.99 -3.21 15.60
N MET A 124 4.14 -3.46 14.30
CA MET A 124 5.42 -3.84 13.71
C MET A 124 6.47 -2.74 13.85
N ILE A 125 6.11 -1.48 13.60
CA ILE A 125 6.99 -0.33 13.86
C ILE A 125 7.47 -0.36 15.32
N LYS A 126 6.53 -0.44 16.27
CA LYS A 126 6.86 -0.41 17.71
C LYS A 126 7.80 -1.55 18.14
N LYS A 127 7.62 -2.74 17.57
CA LYS A 127 8.41 -3.93 17.91
C LYS A 127 9.78 -3.94 17.25
N TYR A 128 9.88 -3.52 15.99
CA TYR A 128 11.00 -3.88 15.13
C TYR A 128 11.74 -2.70 14.48
N GLU A 129 11.27 -1.45 14.61
CA GLU A 129 11.98 -0.28 14.06
C GLU A 129 13.44 -0.21 14.51
N ARG A 130 13.71 -0.49 15.80
CA ARG A 130 15.07 -0.49 16.35
C ARG A 130 15.92 -1.63 15.77
N THR A 131 15.34 -2.82 15.63
CA THR A 131 16.01 -3.98 15.05
C THR A 131 16.36 -3.74 13.59
N ALA A 132 15.40 -3.22 12.81
CA ALA A 132 15.60 -2.90 11.41
C ALA A 132 16.71 -1.86 11.19
N LYS A 133 16.75 -0.83 12.06
CA LYS A 133 17.86 0.14 12.11
C LYS A 133 19.20 -0.52 12.38
N ALA A 134 19.26 -1.41 13.36
CA ALA A 134 20.49 -2.07 13.77
C ALA A 134 21.02 -3.05 12.71
N SER A 135 20.14 -3.76 12.01
CA SER A 135 20.52 -4.75 10.99
C SER A 135 20.75 -4.14 9.60
N GLY A 136 20.28 -2.91 9.37
CA GLY A 136 20.30 -2.26 8.06
C GLY A 136 19.18 -2.71 7.13
N SER A 137 18.17 -3.45 7.61
CA SER A 137 17.02 -3.83 6.78
C SER A 137 16.11 -2.62 6.51
N ILE A 138 15.83 -2.36 5.23
CA ILE A 138 14.78 -1.44 4.79
C ILE A 138 13.46 -2.21 4.71
N MET A 139 12.45 -1.76 5.46
CA MET A 139 11.15 -2.43 5.55
C MET A 139 10.05 -1.49 5.07
N ILE A 140 9.25 -1.88 4.07
CA ILE A 140 8.17 -1.06 3.52
C ILE A 140 6.89 -1.89 3.49
N PRO A 141 6.18 -2.02 4.62
CA PRO A 141 4.85 -2.62 4.64
C PRO A 141 3.83 -1.69 3.98
N GLN A 142 2.62 -2.22 3.71
CA GLN A 142 1.52 -1.49 3.07
C GLN A 142 1.87 -0.89 1.69
N ILE A 143 2.67 -1.62 0.89
CA ILE A 143 3.05 -1.21 -0.47
C ILE A 143 2.14 -1.85 -1.55
N GLY A 144 0.85 -2.03 -1.23
CA GLY A 144 -0.17 -2.48 -2.17
C GLY A 144 -1.07 -1.36 -2.69
N VAL A 145 -2.03 -1.71 -3.55
CA VAL A 145 -3.00 -0.73 -4.11
C VAL A 145 -3.79 0.00 -3.03
N ASP A 146 -3.97 -0.63 -1.87
CA ASP A 146 -4.72 -0.07 -0.76
C ASP A 146 -4.12 1.28 -0.36
N SER A 147 -2.79 1.38 -0.19
CA SER A 147 -2.16 2.57 0.40
C SER A 147 -1.01 3.20 -0.40
N ALA A 148 -0.29 2.44 -1.23
CA ALA A 148 0.85 2.99 -1.98
C ALA A 148 0.47 4.06 -3.02
N PRO A 149 -0.61 3.92 -3.81
CA PRO A 149 -1.03 4.97 -4.73
C PRO A 149 -1.34 6.29 -4.01
N ALA A 150 -2.04 6.24 -2.87
CA ALA A 150 -2.37 7.43 -2.08
C ALA A 150 -1.10 8.13 -1.58
N ASP A 151 -0.12 7.36 -1.11
CA ASP A 151 1.17 7.86 -0.64
C ASP A 151 2.00 8.51 -1.76
N MET A 152 2.12 7.81 -2.90
CA MET A 152 2.88 8.31 -4.05
C MET A 152 2.21 9.51 -4.71
N MET A 153 0.88 9.52 -4.84
CA MET A 153 0.13 10.68 -5.36
C MET A 153 0.31 11.90 -4.49
N THR A 154 0.30 11.72 -3.16
CA THR A 154 0.55 12.81 -2.21
C THR A 154 1.96 13.35 -2.37
N TRP A 155 2.96 12.47 -2.43
CA TRP A 155 4.36 12.86 -2.63
C TRP A 155 4.54 13.66 -3.93
N VAL A 156 3.95 13.22 -5.04
CA VAL A 156 3.99 13.94 -6.32
C VAL A 156 3.37 15.33 -6.19
N LEU A 157 2.19 15.44 -5.59
CA LEU A 157 1.48 16.70 -5.43
C LEU A 157 2.21 17.69 -4.52
N VAL A 158 2.77 17.23 -3.40
CA VAL A 158 3.56 18.05 -2.49
C VAL A 158 4.83 18.55 -3.17
N ASN A 159 5.52 17.67 -3.93
CA ASN A 159 6.68 18.08 -4.70
C ASN A 159 6.33 19.13 -5.75
N MET A 160 5.20 18.99 -6.45
CA MET A 160 4.74 20.01 -7.41
C MET A 160 4.55 21.37 -6.76
N ILE A 161 3.93 21.44 -5.57
CA ILE A 161 3.79 22.70 -4.83
C ILE A 161 5.14 23.27 -4.45
N ARG A 162 6.01 22.44 -3.85
CA ARG A 162 7.33 22.86 -3.37
C ARG A 162 8.21 23.37 -4.53
N GLU A 163 8.28 22.64 -5.63
CA GLU A 163 9.14 22.97 -6.78
C GLU A 163 8.62 24.17 -7.57
N LYS A 164 7.30 24.32 -7.71
CA LYS A 164 6.71 25.40 -8.51
C LYS A 164 6.62 26.72 -7.74
N PHE A 165 6.24 26.66 -6.45
CA PHE A 165 5.88 27.84 -5.67
C PHE A 165 6.84 28.11 -4.50
N SER A 166 7.70 27.15 -4.12
CA SER A 166 8.59 27.29 -2.96
C SER A 166 7.86 27.62 -1.65
N VAL A 167 6.61 27.14 -1.50
CA VAL A 167 5.80 27.30 -0.29
C VAL A 167 5.39 25.94 0.28
N PRO A 168 4.97 25.87 1.56
CA PRO A 168 4.44 24.65 2.14
C PRO A 168 3.08 24.25 1.57
N THR A 169 2.71 22.98 1.71
CA THR A 169 1.40 22.42 1.36
C THR A 169 0.51 22.35 2.60
N ALA A 170 -0.69 22.93 2.53
CA ALA A 170 -1.68 22.87 3.61
C ALA A 170 -2.51 21.59 3.55
N GLU A 171 -3.03 21.23 2.38
CA GLU A 171 -3.93 20.09 2.24
C GLU A 171 -3.69 19.34 0.94
N VAL A 172 -3.66 18.02 1.01
CA VAL A 172 -3.85 17.13 -0.14
C VAL A 172 -5.18 16.41 -0.02
N VAL A 173 -5.94 16.45 -1.11
CA VAL A 173 -7.22 15.78 -1.23
C VAL A 173 -7.16 14.81 -2.39
N LEU A 174 -7.35 13.52 -2.12
CA LEU A 174 -7.43 12.49 -3.14
C LEU A 174 -8.86 11.99 -3.35
N SER A 175 -9.13 11.62 -4.59
CA SER A 175 -10.29 10.88 -5.03
C SER A 175 -9.81 9.59 -5.69
N ALA A 176 -10.11 8.46 -5.06
CA ALA A 176 -9.85 7.13 -5.60
C ALA A 176 -11.10 6.58 -6.30
N ASN A 177 -10.90 5.94 -7.45
CA ASN A 177 -11.93 5.21 -8.14
C ASN A 177 -11.34 3.94 -8.77
N PHE A 178 -11.68 2.78 -8.20
CA PHE A 178 -11.46 1.51 -8.85
C PHE A 178 -12.60 0.54 -8.54
N ALA A 179 -12.96 -0.25 -9.54
CA ALA A 179 -13.97 -1.29 -9.43
C ALA A 179 -13.27 -2.65 -9.45
N SER A 180 -13.22 -3.33 -8.31
CA SER A 180 -12.72 -4.71 -8.23
C SER A 180 -13.49 -5.45 -7.14
N LYS A 181 -13.92 -6.68 -7.45
CA LYS A 181 -14.48 -7.58 -6.42
C LYS A 181 -13.38 -7.91 -5.41
N PRO A 182 -13.67 -7.92 -4.10
CA PRO A 182 -12.68 -8.32 -3.11
C PRO A 182 -12.34 -9.80 -3.27
N SER A 183 -11.07 -10.14 -3.11
CA SER A 183 -10.59 -11.52 -3.09
C SER A 183 -10.96 -12.18 -1.77
N GLY A 184 -10.88 -13.51 -1.72
CA GLY A 184 -11.05 -14.24 -0.45
C GLY A 184 -10.08 -13.76 0.63
N GLY A 185 -8.85 -13.38 0.24
CA GLY A 185 -7.84 -12.82 1.14
C GLY A 185 -8.27 -11.47 1.74
N THR A 186 -8.75 -10.55 0.91
CA THR A 186 -9.22 -9.23 1.36
C THR A 186 -10.40 -9.33 2.33
N LEU A 187 -11.38 -10.21 2.04
CA LEU A 187 -12.51 -10.46 2.94
C LEU A 187 -12.04 -11.06 4.28
N SER A 188 -11.10 -12.01 4.23
CA SER A 188 -10.50 -12.60 5.42
C SER A 188 -9.80 -11.56 6.30
N THR A 189 -9.05 -10.63 5.69
CA THR A 189 -8.44 -9.50 6.39
C THR A 189 -9.49 -8.64 7.08
N ILE A 190 -10.55 -8.22 6.39
CA ILE A 190 -11.62 -7.40 6.99
C ILE A 190 -12.22 -8.08 8.23
N PHE A 191 -12.50 -9.38 8.18
CA PHE A 191 -13.11 -10.06 9.31
C PHE A 191 -12.14 -10.31 10.47
N SER A 192 -10.90 -10.68 10.18
CA SER A 192 -9.89 -11.03 11.18
C SER A 192 -9.37 -9.84 11.96
N ILE A 193 -9.34 -8.63 11.38
CA ILE A 193 -8.99 -7.40 12.10
C ILE A 193 -9.82 -7.26 13.38
N PHE A 194 -11.13 -7.45 13.29
CA PHE A 194 -12.03 -7.37 14.45
C PHE A 194 -11.96 -8.60 15.36
N ASP A 195 -11.29 -9.70 14.96
CA ASP A 195 -11.09 -10.90 15.80
C ASP A 195 -9.84 -10.72 16.67
N VAL A 196 -8.84 -10.02 16.15
CA VAL A 196 -7.54 -9.86 16.79
C VAL A 196 -7.47 -8.58 17.61
N TYR A 197 -8.07 -7.49 17.14
CA TYR A 197 -7.91 -6.17 17.75
C TYR A 197 -9.21 -5.62 18.34
N SER A 198 -9.07 -4.89 19.45
CA SER A 198 -10.16 -4.14 20.04
C SER A 198 -10.49 -2.88 19.24
N MET A 199 -11.74 -2.40 19.34
CA MET A 199 -12.14 -1.11 18.73
C MET A 199 -11.25 0.06 19.18
N LYS A 200 -10.70 0.01 20.39
CA LYS A 200 -9.78 1.03 20.90
C LYS A 200 -8.47 1.04 20.13
N GLU A 201 -7.90 -0.14 19.83
CA GLU A 201 -6.68 -0.27 19.04
C GLU A 201 -6.89 0.15 17.59
N LEU A 202 -8.01 -0.26 16.99
CA LEU A 202 -8.39 0.15 15.63
C LEU A 202 -8.51 1.67 15.52
N ASN A 203 -9.24 2.29 16.45
CA ASN A 203 -9.39 3.74 16.49
C ASN A 203 -8.07 4.47 16.78
N ALA A 204 -7.16 3.88 17.55
CA ALA A 204 -5.86 4.49 17.82
C ALA A 204 -4.96 4.45 16.57
N ALA A 205 -4.99 3.34 15.82
CA ALA A 205 -4.17 3.14 14.63
C ALA A 205 -4.64 3.97 13.41
N SER A 206 -5.94 4.25 13.31
CA SER A 206 -6.51 5.05 12.20
C SER A 206 -6.43 6.56 12.41
N ARG A 207 -5.94 7.02 13.57
CA ARG A 207 -5.80 8.47 13.84
C ARG A 207 -4.80 9.11 12.87
N PRO A 208 -5.02 10.39 12.50
CA PRO A 208 -4.00 11.17 11.80
C PRO A 208 -2.68 11.09 12.55
N TYR A 209 -1.57 10.97 11.82
CA TYR A 209 -0.22 10.87 12.39
C TYR A 209 0.05 9.68 13.32
N ALA A 210 -0.85 8.69 13.42
CA ALA A 210 -0.66 7.52 14.31
C ALA A 210 0.58 6.66 13.99
N LEU A 211 1.04 6.68 12.74
CA LEU A 211 2.25 6.01 12.29
C LEU A 211 3.44 6.97 12.13
N SER A 212 3.28 8.27 12.42
CA SER A 212 4.34 9.25 12.22
C SER A 212 5.49 9.06 13.22
N PRO A 213 6.76 9.12 12.77
CA PRO A 213 7.91 9.05 13.68
C PRO A 213 8.09 10.30 14.53
N ILE A 214 7.41 11.40 14.20
CA ILE A 214 7.42 12.67 14.94
C ILE A 214 5.98 13.14 15.20
N PRO A 215 5.72 13.97 16.23
CA PRO A 215 4.39 14.50 16.49
C PRO A 215 3.83 15.29 15.30
N GLY A 216 2.58 15.01 14.94
CA GLY A 216 1.85 15.77 13.92
C GLY A 216 1.40 17.15 14.41
N PRO A 217 1.07 18.06 13.48
CA PRO A 217 0.56 19.38 13.82
C PRO A 217 -0.86 19.33 14.38
N GLN A 218 -1.22 20.34 15.18
CA GLN A 218 -2.55 20.50 15.78
C GLN A 218 -3.48 21.27 14.83
N VAL A 219 -3.66 20.76 13.61
CA VAL A 219 -4.48 21.40 12.58
C VAL A 219 -5.95 21.00 12.78
N LYS A 220 -6.86 21.95 12.60
CA LYS A 220 -8.30 21.64 12.52
C LYS A 220 -8.58 21.01 11.17
N ASP A 221 -9.17 19.83 11.19
CA ASP A 221 -9.68 19.13 10.01
C ASP A 221 -10.44 20.10 9.09
N SER A 222 -9.94 20.24 7.87
CA SER A 222 -10.47 21.14 6.85
C SER A 222 -11.90 20.77 6.42
N ALA A 223 -12.32 19.53 6.67
CA ALA A 223 -13.63 19.03 6.25
C ALA A 223 -14.75 19.68 7.07
N PRO A 224 -15.79 20.22 6.42
CA PRO A 224 -16.98 20.72 7.10
C PRO A 224 -17.61 19.67 8.01
N TRP A 225 -18.27 20.11 9.10
CA TRP A 225 -18.98 19.21 10.02
C TRP A 225 -20.02 18.33 9.30
N SER A 226 -20.63 18.86 8.22
CA SER A 226 -21.59 18.12 7.39
C SER A 226 -20.94 16.95 6.66
N THR A 227 -19.66 17.06 6.28
CA THR A 227 -18.90 15.96 5.70
C THR A 227 -18.67 14.84 6.71
N LYS A 228 -18.47 15.17 7.99
CA LYS A 228 -18.33 14.16 9.05
C LYS A 228 -19.63 13.41 9.31
N LEU A 229 -20.77 14.10 9.23
CA LEU A 229 -22.08 13.52 9.50
C LEU A 229 -22.66 12.74 8.32
N PHE A 230 -22.50 13.24 7.10
CA PHE A 230 -23.15 12.69 5.91
C PHE A 230 -22.16 12.00 4.94
N GLY A 231 -20.86 12.08 5.24
CA GLY A 231 -19.79 11.49 4.45
C GLY A 231 -19.48 12.21 3.14
N CYS A 232 -20.24 13.25 2.77
CA CYS A 232 -20.13 13.90 1.46
C CYS A 232 -19.44 15.27 1.55
N ARG A 233 -18.65 15.61 0.52
CA ARG A 233 -18.13 16.97 0.31
C ARG A 233 -17.94 17.27 -1.17
N TYR A 234 -18.07 18.54 -1.54
CA TYR A 234 -17.64 18.99 -2.86
C TYR A 234 -16.22 19.54 -2.78
N VAL A 235 -15.39 19.15 -3.74
CA VAL A 235 -14.03 19.71 -3.91
C VAL A 235 -13.91 20.17 -5.35
N ARG A 236 -13.45 21.41 -5.53
CA ARG A 236 -13.19 21.97 -6.86
C ARG A 236 -12.26 21.02 -7.64
N ASP A 237 -12.56 20.82 -8.93
CA ASP A 237 -11.89 19.89 -9.87
C ASP A 237 -12.04 18.38 -9.59
N LEU A 238 -12.38 17.96 -8.38
CA LEU A 238 -12.64 16.55 -8.06
C LEU A 238 -14.14 16.19 -8.09
N GLY A 239 -15.01 17.18 -7.85
CA GLY A 239 -16.46 17.04 -7.85
C GLY A 239 -17.02 16.63 -6.49
N ILE A 240 -18.14 15.89 -6.51
CA ILE A 240 -18.78 15.39 -5.29
C ILE A 240 -18.07 14.10 -4.86
N LEU A 241 -17.62 14.10 -3.62
CA LEU A 241 -16.86 13.03 -3.00
C LEU A 241 -17.65 12.44 -1.83
N THR A 242 -17.46 11.15 -1.55
CA THR A 242 -18.02 10.45 -0.39
C THR A 242 -16.95 9.62 0.34
N THR A 243 -17.32 9.09 1.51
CA THR A 243 -16.45 8.25 2.35
C THR A 243 -15.84 7.09 1.56
N TYR A 244 -14.55 6.86 1.83
CA TYR A 244 -13.75 5.81 1.24
C TYR A 244 -13.21 4.90 2.35
N ILE A 245 -13.28 3.58 2.13
CA ILE A 245 -12.98 2.61 3.17
C ILE A 245 -11.49 2.54 3.50
N PHE A 246 -10.61 2.69 2.51
CA PHE A 246 -9.16 2.54 2.69
C PHE A 246 -8.49 3.73 3.37
N THR A 247 -9.17 4.89 3.46
CA THR A 247 -8.67 6.08 4.17
C THR A 247 -8.25 5.79 5.62
N VAL A 248 -8.83 4.77 6.27
CA VAL A 248 -8.43 4.35 7.63
C VAL A 248 -7.01 3.79 7.70
N ALA A 249 -6.49 3.26 6.59
CA ALA A 249 -5.15 2.74 6.42
C ALA A 249 -4.21 3.77 5.77
N ASP A 250 -4.74 4.52 4.80
CA ASP A 250 -3.94 5.40 3.95
C ASP A 250 -3.57 6.70 4.67
N LYS A 251 -4.50 7.27 5.45
CA LYS A 251 -4.26 8.51 6.19
C LYS A 251 -3.11 8.38 7.18
N PRO A 252 -3.00 7.33 8.02
CA PRO A 252 -1.83 7.12 8.86
C PRO A 252 -0.52 6.94 8.06
N GLN A 253 -0.56 6.23 6.93
CA GLN A 253 0.63 5.98 6.09
C GLN A 253 1.16 7.26 5.44
N VAL A 254 0.30 8.08 4.82
CA VAL A 254 0.69 9.37 4.25
C VAL A 254 1.29 10.29 5.31
N HIS A 255 0.71 10.32 6.51
CA HIS A 255 1.27 11.10 7.61
C HIS A 255 2.58 10.53 8.16
N ARG A 256 2.84 9.23 7.99
CA ARG A 256 4.18 8.66 8.25
C ARG A 256 5.18 9.18 7.23
N SER A 257 4.83 9.22 5.95
CA SER A 257 5.68 9.82 4.90
C SER A 257 5.99 11.28 5.20
N TRP A 258 5.01 12.07 5.65
CA TRP A 258 5.23 13.42 6.15
C TRP A 258 6.35 13.44 7.19
N GLY A 259 6.26 12.62 8.25
CA GLY A 259 7.25 12.63 9.33
C GLY A 259 8.64 12.08 8.93
N LEU A 260 8.69 11.06 8.06
CA LEU A 260 9.94 10.48 7.57
C LEU A 260 10.69 11.40 6.60
N LEU A 261 9.96 12.18 5.81
CA LEU A 261 10.53 13.02 4.75
C LEU A 261 10.76 14.48 5.19
N GLY A 262 10.93 14.74 6.48
CA GLY A 262 11.29 16.07 7.01
C GLY A 262 10.13 16.92 7.50
N GLY A 263 8.91 16.37 7.55
CA GLY A 263 7.75 16.94 8.23
C GLY A 263 7.44 18.38 7.82
N PRO A 264 7.44 19.35 8.76
CA PRO A 264 7.13 20.74 8.48
C PRO A 264 8.00 21.38 7.38
N ASN A 265 9.25 20.95 7.25
CA ASN A 265 10.20 21.55 6.31
C ASN A 265 10.00 21.09 4.87
N ASN A 266 9.31 19.98 4.66
CA ASN A 266 9.16 19.39 3.34
C ASN A 266 7.71 19.42 2.83
N TYR A 267 6.77 18.97 3.66
CA TYR A 267 5.35 18.95 3.31
C TYR A 267 4.67 20.23 3.77
N GLY A 268 4.94 20.65 5.00
CA GLY A 268 4.42 21.87 5.58
C GLY A 268 3.98 21.71 7.03
N PRO A 269 3.98 22.82 7.80
CA PRO A 269 3.67 22.80 9.23
C PRO A 269 2.19 22.56 9.50
N ASN A 270 1.30 22.85 8.54
CA ASN A 270 -0.14 22.64 8.67
C ASN A 270 -0.68 21.54 7.75
N PHE A 271 0.18 20.63 7.29
CA PHE A 271 -0.18 19.61 6.32
C PHE A 271 -1.36 18.74 6.80
N GLU A 272 -2.30 18.49 5.92
CA GLU A 272 -3.40 17.55 6.11
C GLU A 272 -3.60 16.69 4.86
N PHE A 273 -3.85 15.40 5.07
CA PHE A 273 -4.24 14.48 4.01
C PHE A 273 -5.68 14.00 4.20
N ASN A 274 -6.48 14.06 3.13
CA ASN A 274 -7.82 13.49 3.08
C ASN A 274 -8.04 12.73 1.77
N GLU A 275 -8.79 11.63 1.86
CA GLU A 275 -9.08 10.78 0.72
C GLU A 275 -10.53 10.36 0.71
N TYR A 276 -11.08 10.25 -0.49
CA TYR A 276 -12.48 10.00 -0.72
C TYR A 276 -12.71 9.18 -1.98
N LYS A 277 -13.95 8.71 -2.14
CA LYS A 277 -14.45 8.08 -3.35
C LYS A 277 -15.26 9.08 -4.15
N LYS A 278 -15.08 9.14 -5.46
CA LYS A 278 -15.94 9.96 -6.33
C LYS A 278 -17.36 9.40 -6.36
N THR A 279 -18.35 10.28 -6.29
CA THR A 279 -19.77 9.95 -6.47
C THR A 279 -20.44 10.85 -7.50
N GLN A 280 -21.55 10.42 -8.06
CA GLN A 280 -22.29 11.19 -9.06
C GLN A 280 -23.12 12.30 -8.42
N ASN A 281 -23.67 12.07 -7.22
CA ASN A 281 -24.52 13.02 -6.51
C ASN A 281 -24.49 12.79 -5.00
N TYR A 282 -25.01 13.76 -4.23
CA TYR A 282 -25.04 13.69 -2.77
C TYR A 282 -25.84 12.50 -2.23
N LEU A 283 -26.95 12.11 -2.86
CA LEU A 283 -27.79 11.01 -2.39
C LEU A 283 -27.05 9.66 -2.45
N SER A 284 -26.48 9.33 -3.61
CA SER A 284 -25.62 8.14 -3.79
C SER A 284 -24.38 8.18 -2.89
N GLY A 285 -23.84 9.38 -2.67
CA GLY A 285 -22.76 9.59 -1.70
C GLY A 285 -23.17 9.23 -0.27
N MET A 286 -24.30 9.74 0.21
CA MET A 286 -24.81 9.48 1.55
C MET A 286 -25.18 8.00 1.74
N MET A 287 -25.81 7.37 0.74
CA MET A 287 -26.10 5.94 0.78
C MET A 287 -24.81 5.11 0.90
N SER A 288 -23.77 5.47 0.16
CA SER A 288 -22.46 4.80 0.24
C SER A 288 -21.83 4.99 1.62
N HIS A 289 -21.87 6.21 2.18
CA HIS A 289 -21.36 6.51 3.52
C HIS A 289 -22.08 5.70 4.60
N PHE A 290 -23.41 5.79 4.67
CA PHE A 290 -24.17 5.06 5.68
C PHE A 290 -24.09 3.54 5.48
N GLY A 291 -24.00 3.07 4.23
CA GLY A 291 -23.74 1.66 3.93
C GLY A 291 -22.42 1.17 4.51
N LEU A 292 -21.33 1.95 4.37
CA LEU A 292 -20.02 1.61 4.97
C LEU A 292 -20.05 1.66 6.50
N VAL A 293 -20.71 2.68 7.08
CA VAL A 293 -20.86 2.81 8.54
C VAL A 293 -21.63 1.63 9.11
N LEU A 294 -22.82 1.33 8.57
CA LEU A 294 -23.65 0.21 9.01
C LEU A 294 -22.95 -1.14 8.77
N GLY A 295 -22.28 -1.31 7.62
CA GLY A 295 -21.48 -2.50 7.33
C GLY A 295 -20.39 -2.74 8.37
N SER A 296 -19.67 -1.68 8.75
CA SER A 296 -18.62 -1.75 9.79
C SER A 296 -19.19 -2.14 11.16
N ILE A 297 -20.35 -1.59 11.52
CA ILE A 297 -21.06 -1.96 12.75
C ILE A 297 -21.45 -3.44 12.72
N PHE A 298 -22.05 -3.92 11.62
CA PHE A 298 -22.44 -5.33 11.50
C PHE A 298 -21.25 -6.29 11.58
N VAL A 299 -20.14 -5.96 10.91
CA VAL A 299 -18.91 -6.77 10.96
C VAL A 299 -18.29 -6.78 12.36
N SER A 300 -18.46 -5.70 13.14
CA SER A 300 -17.99 -5.65 14.53
C SER A 300 -18.76 -6.56 15.49
N ILE A 301 -19.96 -7.02 15.12
CA ILE A 301 -20.80 -7.91 15.96
C ILE A 301 -20.39 -9.37 15.71
N PRO A 302 -19.87 -10.11 16.71
CA PRO A 302 -19.30 -11.45 16.52
C PRO A 302 -20.25 -12.46 15.87
N PHE A 303 -21.52 -12.46 16.27
CA PHE A 303 -22.54 -13.37 15.73
C PHE A 303 -22.82 -13.13 14.24
N ILE A 304 -22.99 -11.87 13.84
CA ILE A 304 -23.24 -11.50 12.44
C ILE A 304 -22.02 -11.85 11.59
N ARG A 305 -20.82 -11.53 12.07
CA ARG A 305 -19.58 -11.87 11.39
C ARG A 305 -19.39 -13.38 11.20
N LEU A 306 -19.73 -14.20 12.20
CA LEU A 306 -19.70 -15.67 12.08
C LEU A 306 -20.63 -16.17 10.96
N LEU A 307 -21.80 -15.57 10.80
CA LEU A 307 -22.72 -15.88 9.70
C LEU A 307 -22.14 -15.46 8.35
N LEU A 308 -21.61 -14.23 8.25
CA LEU A 308 -21.02 -13.70 7.03
C LEU A 308 -19.84 -14.55 6.56
N LYS A 309 -18.98 -15.03 7.48
CA LYS A 309 -17.83 -15.90 7.18
C LYS A 309 -18.22 -17.18 6.42
N LYS A 310 -19.45 -17.69 6.59
CA LYS A 310 -19.92 -18.90 5.88
C LYS A 310 -20.16 -18.68 4.39
N PHE A 311 -20.31 -17.43 3.95
CA PHE A 311 -20.56 -17.06 2.56
C PHE A 311 -19.31 -16.51 1.85
N VAL A 312 -18.15 -16.55 2.51
CA VAL A 312 -16.90 -16.00 1.99
C VAL A 312 -16.25 -16.98 1.02
N VAL A 313 -15.81 -16.44 -0.13
CA VAL A 313 -15.02 -17.16 -1.14
C VAL A 313 -13.73 -17.69 -0.52
N GLN A 314 -13.27 -18.89 -0.91
CA GLN A 314 -12.11 -19.50 -0.25
C GLN A 314 -10.83 -18.64 -0.42
N PRO A 315 -9.93 -18.62 0.59
CA PRO A 315 -8.63 -17.96 0.45
C PRO A 315 -7.84 -18.51 -0.74
N GLY A 316 -7.48 -17.65 -1.68
CA GLY A 316 -6.80 -18.01 -2.92
C GLY A 316 -7.61 -17.69 -4.18
N ASP A 317 -8.92 -17.51 -4.04
CA ASP A 317 -9.80 -17.07 -5.12
C ASP A 317 -9.85 -15.54 -5.21
N GLY A 318 -9.98 -15.03 -6.43
CA GLY A 318 -10.11 -13.59 -6.74
C GLY A 318 -10.84 -13.37 -8.07
N PRO A 319 -10.90 -12.12 -8.55
CA PRO A 319 -11.47 -11.82 -9.87
C PRO A 319 -10.85 -12.68 -10.97
N THR A 320 -11.61 -12.96 -12.03
CA THR A 320 -11.08 -13.70 -13.20
C THR A 320 -10.15 -12.81 -14.03
N LYS A 321 -9.23 -13.42 -14.82
CA LYS A 321 -8.33 -12.66 -15.72
C LYS A 321 -9.09 -11.73 -16.68
N GLU A 322 -10.29 -12.12 -17.13
CA GLU A 322 -11.13 -11.29 -18.00
C GLU A 322 -11.76 -10.09 -17.26
N GLU A 323 -12.23 -10.29 -16.02
CA GLU A 323 -12.69 -9.18 -15.17
C GLU A 323 -11.56 -8.20 -14.87
N SER A 324 -10.32 -8.69 -14.72
CA SER A 324 -9.14 -7.86 -14.49
C SER A 324 -8.76 -6.99 -15.69
N LYS A 325 -8.86 -7.51 -16.93
CA LYS A 325 -8.49 -6.78 -18.16
C LYS A 325 -9.34 -5.54 -18.43
N ILE A 326 -10.58 -5.53 -17.95
CA ILE A 326 -11.53 -4.41 -18.13
C ILE A 326 -11.38 -3.39 -16.98
N GLY A 327 -10.62 -3.73 -15.94
CA GLY A 327 -10.38 -2.88 -14.78
C GLY A 327 -9.69 -1.56 -15.13
N ILE A 328 -10.10 -0.50 -14.43
CA ILE A 328 -9.38 0.76 -14.41
C ILE A 328 -9.23 1.18 -12.95
N VAL A 329 -8.02 1.55 -12.58
CA VAL A 329 -7.72 2.22 -11.31
C VAL A 329 -7.35 3.66 -11.62
N GLU A 330 -8.12 4.60 -11.05
CA GLU A 330 -7.90 6.03 -11.22
C GLU A 330 -7.80 6.73 -9.86
N TYR A 331 -6.72 7.48 -9.68
CA TYR A 331 -6.56 8.44 -8.59
C TYR A 331 -6.53 9.85 -9.18
N LYS A 332 -7.23 10.78 -8.55
CA LYS A 332 -7.14 12.22 -8.84
C LYS A 332 -6.89 12.96 -7.54
N GLY A 333 -6.06 13.99 -7.59
CA GLY A 333 -5.71 14.71 -6.40
C GLY A 333 -5.46 16.19 -6.62
N ILE A 334 -5.70 16.97 -5.57
CA ILE A 334 -5.41 18.39 -5.49
C ILE A 334 -4.53 18.64 -4.27
N ALA A 335 -3.45 19.42 -4.44
CA ALA A 335 -2.71 20.01 -3.33
C ALA A 335 -2.94 21.52 -3.27
N LYS A 336 -3.21 22.03 -2.07
CA LYS A 336 -3.38 23.45 -1.78
C LYS A 336 -2.15 23.98 -1.05
N GLN A 337 -1.73 25.18 -1.44
CA GLN A 337 -0.67 25.93 -0.76
C GLN A 337 -1.09 26.31 0.67
N ASP A 338 -0.13 26.37 1.58
CA ASP A 338 -0.31 26.88 2.96
C ASP A 338 -0.01 28.39 3.01
N VAL A 339 -0.89 29.17 2.38
CA VAL A 339 -0.79 30.63 2.28
C VAL A 339 -2.12 31.29 2.64
N GLN A 340 -2.07 32.56 3.08
CA GLN A 340 -3.27 33.32 3.46
C GLN A 340 -3.97 33.99 2.27
N GLU A 341 -3.74 33.51 1.05
CA GLU A 341 -4.32 34.07 -0.16
C GLU A 341 -5.63 33.36 -0.52
N PRO A 342 -6.74 34.09 -0.66
CA PRO A 342 -7.96 33.53 -1.24
C PRO A 342 -7.67 33.05 -2.67
N ASN A 343 -8.09 31.83 -3.01
CA ASN A 343 -7.88 31.23 -4.34
C ASN A 343 -6.38 31.10 -4.71
N ALA A 344 -5.57 30.62 -3.77
CA ALA A 344 -4.19 30.26 -4.08
C ALA A 344 -4.16 29.15 -5.16
N SER A 345 -3.22 29.27 -6.11
CA SER A 345 -2.98 28.25 -7.13
C SER A 345 -2.84 26.87 -6.50
N ARG A 346 -3.23 25.83 -7.24
CA ARG A 346 -3.24 24.46 -6.73
C ARG A 346 -2.61 23.50 -7.73
N ALA A 347 -1.92 22.50 -7.21
CA ALA A 347 -1.42 21.42 -8.03
C ALA A 347 -2.53 20.37 -8.21
N PHE A 348 -2.63 19.83 -9.42
CA PHE A 348 -3.48 18.70 -9.76
C PHE A 348 -2.63 17.57 -10.31
N ALA A 349 -2.96 16.36 -9.89
CA ALA A 349 -2.39 15.15 -10.46
C ALA A 349 -3.50 14.14 -10.69
N ARG A 350 -3.36 13.35 -11.75
CA ARG A 350 -4.18 12.17 -12.02
C ARG A 350 -3.25 11.01 -12.31
N ALA A 351 -3.46 9.89 -11.64
CA ALA A 351 -2.77 8.65 -11.96
C ALA A 351 -3.77 7.60 -12.45
N LEU A 352 -3.45 6.96 -13.56
CA LEU A 352 -4.31 6.00 -14.23
C LEU A 352 -3.55 4.71 -14.50
N PHE A 353 -4.14 3.59 -14.11
CA PHE A 353 -3.68 2.26 -14.45
C PHE A 353 -4.80 1.46 -15.13
N LYS A 354 -4.44 0.74 -16.19
CA LYS A 354 -5.34 -0.18 -16.90
C LYS A 354 -5.10 -1.60 -16.37
N GLY A 355 -6.09 -2.15 -15.71
CA GLY A 355 -6.03 -3.44 -15.02
C GLY A 355 -6.77 -3.38 -13.69
N SER A 356 -6.83 -4.51 -12.99
CA SER A 356 -7.44 -4.59 -11.67
C SER A 356 -6.56 -3.92 -10.59
N GLY A 357 -7.14 -3.66 -9.42
CA GLY A 357 -6.36 -3.25 -8.25
C GLY A 357 -5.30 -4.28 -7.83
N TYR A 358 -5.51 -5.57 -8.13
CA TYR A 358 -4.53 -6.61 -7.84
C TYR A 358 -3.35 -6.62 -8.81
N ASP A 359 -3.61 -6.36 -10.09
CA ASP A 359 -2.53 -6.19 -11.08
C ASP A 359 -1.69 -4.97 -10.74
N LEU A 360 -2.34 -3.87 -10.32
CA LEU A 360 -1.64 -2.69 -9.82
C LEU A 360 -0.83 -3.01 -8.55
N THR A 361 -1.38 -3.79 -7.61
CA THR A 361 -0.66 -4.23 -6.41
C THR A 361 0.59 -5.03 -6.77
N ALA A 362 0.45 -6.03 -7.64
CA ALA A 362 1.55 -6.86 -8.12
C ALA A 362 2.64 -6.02 -8.78
N MET A 363 2.25 -5.07 -9.62
CA MET A 363 3.18 -4.13 -10.27
C MET A 363 3.91 -3.25 -9.25
N ILE A 364 3.18 -2.63 -8.31
CA ILE A 364 3.75 -1.70 -7.32
C ILE A 364 4.77 -2.43 -6.43
N VAL A 365 4.39 -3.56 -5.83
CA VAL A 365 5.25 -4.28 -4.88
C VAL A 365 6.49 -4.87 -5.57
N ALA A 366 6.33 -5.38 -6.79
CA ALA A 366 7.47 -5.82 -7.59
C ALA A 366 8.38 -4.63 -7.91
N SER A 367 7.83 -3.54 -8.45
CA SER A 367 8.61 -2.34 -8.81
C SER A 367 9.38 -1.77 -7.62
N ALA A 368 8.81 -1.86 -6.41
CA ALA A 368 9.49 -1.46 -5.18
C ALA A 368 10.66 -2.38 -4.84
N ALA A 369 10.52 -3.70 -5.02
CA ALA A 369 11.62 -4.63 -4.86
C ALA A 369 12.76 -4.35 -5.83
N LEU A 370 12.44 -4.10 -7.11
CA LEU A 370 13.43 -3.73 -8.10
C LEU A 370 14.10 -2.39 -7.77
N SER A 371 13.34 -1.44 -7.24
CA SER A 371 13.85 -0.16 -6.77
C SER A 371 14.87 -0.33 -5.64
N LEU A 372 14.56 -1.14 -4.61
CA LEU A 372 15.50 -1.46 -3.54
C LEU A 372 16.77 -2.16 -4.04
N LEU A 373 16.66 -3.00 -5.08
CA LEU A 373 17.80 -3.73 -5.65
C LEU A 373 18.69 -2.88 -6.56
N ARG A 374 18.17 -1.81 -7.19
CA ARG A 374 18.84 -1.16 -8.34
C ARG A 374 19.00 0.35 -8.23
N ASP A 375 18.23 1.04 -7.39
CA ASP A 375 18.16 2.51 -7.45
C ASP A 375 19.14 3.20 -6.49
N GLU A 376 19.93 2.43 -5.73
CA GLU A 376 20.96 2.92 -4.79
C GLU A 376 20.41 3.97 -3.81
N HIS A 377 19.29 3.64 -3.17
CA HIS A 377 18.66 4.51 -2.18
C HIS A 377 19.61 4.82 -1.02
N LYS A 378 19.58 6.06 -0.53
CA LYS A 378 20.31 6.48 0.68
C LYS A 378 19.49 6.26 1.96
N LEU A 379 18.73 5.17 2.00
CA LEU A 379 17.94 4.80 3.16
C LEU A 379 18.83 3.98 4.12
N GLU A 380 18.80 4.35 5.39
CA GLU A 380 19.36 3.50 6.44
C GLU A 380 18.38 2.36 6.77
N GLY A 381 18.76 1.46 7.67
CA GLY A 381 17.83 0.47 8.19
C GLY A 381 16.64 1.14 8.89
N GLY A 382 15.44 0.59 8.77
CA GLY A 382 14.24 1.16 9.38
C GLY A 382 12.95 0.74 8.69
N VAL A 383 11.83 1.25 9.19
CA VAL A 383 10.50 1.02 8.61
C VAL A 383 10.08 2.28 7.85
N TYR A 384 9.80 2.16 6.56
CA TYR A 384 9.54 3.28 5.66
C TYR A 384 8.19 3.12 4.96
N THR A 385 7.84 4.16 4.20
CA THR A 385 6.68 4.19 3.32
C THR A 385 7.12 4.20 1.86
N PRO A 386 6.24 3.87 0.90
CA PRO A 386 6.54 3.95 -0.53
C PRO A 386 7.12 5.31 -0.97
N ALA A 387 6.62 6.43 -0.41
CA ALA A 387 7.12 7.77 -0.73
C ALA A 387 8.62 7.97 -0.44
N CYS A 388 9.21 7.16 0.44
CA CYS A 388 10.64 7.22 0.74
C CYS A 388 11.53 6.70 -0.41
N LEU A 389 10.95 5.99 -1.39
CA LEU A 389 11.65 5.57 -2.61
C LEU A 389 11.75 6.70 -3.66
N GLY A 390 11.01 7.81 -3.46
CA GLY A 390 11.19 9.06 -4.20
C GLY A 390 10.91 9.00 -5.71
N GLN A 391 11.54 9.91 -6.47
CA GLN A 391 11.24 10.12 -7.89
C GLN A 391 11.50 8.88 -8.75
N LYS A 392 12.62 8.16 -8.52
CA LYS A 392 12.93 6.93 -9.28
C LYS A 392 11.82 5.89 -9.17
N PHE A 393 11.15 5.82 -8.03
CA PHE A 393 10.01 4.92 -7.88
C PHE A 393 8.78 5.41 -8.63
N VAL A 394 8.49 6.72 -8.66
CA VAL A 394 7.45 7.28 -9.55
C VAL A 394 7.74 6.90 -11.01
N ASP A 395 8.98 7.03 -11.46
CA ASP A 395 9.38 6.71 -12.83
C ASP A 395 9.13 5.21 -13.14
N ARG A 396 9.48 4.31 -12.21
CA ARG A 396 9.19 2.87 -12.31
C ARG A 396 7.69 2.57 -12.36
N LEU A 397 6.88 3.26 -11.56
CA LEU A 397 5.42 3.11 -11.60
C LEU A 397 4.87 3.54 -12.96
N GLU A 398 5.42 4.60 -13.56
CA GLU A 398 5.06 5.03 -14.91
C GLU A 398 5.46 3.99 -15.96
N GLU A 399 6.67 3.44 -15.89
CA GLU A 399 7.12 2.33 -16.75
C GLU A 399 6.20 1.11 -16.62
N GLY A 400 5.78 0.78 -15.39
CA GLY A 400 4.84 -0.29 -15.07
C GLY A 400 3.38 -0.01 -15.48
N GLY A 401 3.09 1.18 -16.01
CA GLY A 401 1.79 1.52 -16.58
C GLY A 401 0.87 2.35 -15.69
N PHE A 402 1.30 2.76 -14.50
CA PHE A 402 0.57 3.72 -13.66
C PHE A 402 0.98 5.14 -14.03
N LYS A 403 0.30 5.71 -15.02
CA LYS A 403 0.70 6.96 -15.69
C LYS A 403 0.23 8.18 -14.91
N PHE A 404 1.14 9.13 -14.64
CA PHE A 404 0.82 10.37 -13.92
C PHE A 404 0.65 11.55 -14.89
N GLU A 405 -0.54 12.13 -14.92
CA GLU A 405 -0.84 13.41 -15.57
C GLU A 405 -0.77 14.53 -14.52
N LYS A 406 0.05 15.56 -14.75
CA LYS A 406 0.30 16.64 -13.79
C LYS A 406 -0.12 17.98 -14.39
N LYS A 407 -0.78 18.82 -13.60
CA LYS A 407 -1.20 20.17 -14.02
C LYS A 407 -1.12 21.15 -12.85
N ILE A 408 -0.73 22.39 -13.12
CA ILE A 408 -0.92 23.50 -12.20
C ILE A 408 -2.17 24.26 -12.64
N TYR A 409 -3.08 24.50 -11.69
CA TYR A 409 -4.19 25.42 -11.87
C TYR A 409 -3.81 26.75 -11.25
N ASP A 410 -3.47 27.70 -12.11
CA ASP A 410 -3.44 29.11 -11.77
C ASP A 410 -4.88 29.63 -11.75
N ASP A 411 -5.26 30.37 -10.71
CA ASP A 411 -6.61 30.93 -10.59
C ASP A 411 -6.85 32.15 -11.47
#